data_AF-A0A382W2N8-F1
#
_entry.id   AF-A0A382W2N8-F1
#
_cell.length_a   1.000
_cell.length_b   1.000
_cell.length_c   1.000
_cell.angle_alpha   90.00
_cell.angle_beta   90.00
_cell.angle_gamma   90.00
#
_symmetry.space_group_name_H-M   'P 1'
#
loop_
_entity.id
_entity.type
_entity.pdbx_description
1 polymer ?
#
loop_
_entity_poly.entity_id
_entity_poly.type
_entity_poly.pdbx_seq_one_letter_code
_entity_poly.pdbx_strand_id
1 'polypeptide(L)'
;GGSGSYTHSVYLFKGFRYNGAVGLLSFTGGGTALTVAEINDPSANVSVASVNEIQFDVDSGFALTDLTGGVVKVAMESTFKKWNISGQDTLIAQAVDEVTLAQGSGIVLTTTAPPTSTATYAVKVAASKFTINTGSGDVSQPALTLVAGGTYKFDTSDGTNATHTFKFSTTSDGSHNSGTESTTNVTTSGTPGSANAYTQISIKNDTPALYYYCSVHASMGGSAATPQKTLTISSTSSVNLSAVAQDILPDADVTRDLGSSAKKWDELYLSGNNLVLGNAT
;
A
#
# COMPACT_ATOMS: atom_id res chain seq x y z
N GLY A 1 -12.16 -24.60 96.24
CA GLY A 1 -12.05 -23.57 95.19
C GLY A 1 -12.81 -24.09 93.99
N GLY A 2 -13.86 -23.38 93.58
CA GLY A 2 -14.84 -23.86 92.61
C GLY A 2 -14.33 -23.82 91.16
N SER A 3 -14.64 -24.87 90.40
CA SER A 3 -14.50 -24.91 88.95
C SER A 3 -15.74 -24.27 88.30
N GLY A 4 -15.72 -22.95 88.17
CA GLY A 4 -16.72 -22.21 87.40
C GLY A 4 -16.33 -22.17 85.92
N SER A 5 -17.21 -22.65 85.04
CA SER A 5 -17.09 -22.42 83.59
C SER A 5 -17.54 -21.00 83.28
N TYR A 6 -16.60 -20.13 82.91
CA TYR A 6 -16.90 -18.74 82.53
C TYR A 6 -17.30 -18.68 81.06
N THR A 7 -18.45 -18.08 80.76
CA THR A 7 -18.86 -17.76 79.39
C THR A 7 -18.35 -16.36 79.06
N HIS A 8 -17.34 -16.25 78.19
CA HIS A 8 -16.88 -14.96 77.67
C HIS A 8 -17.68 -14.60 76.43
N SER A 9 -18.27 -13.41 76.41
CA SER A 9 -18.94 -12.85 75.22
C SER A 9 -18.14 -11.65 74.73
N VAL A 10 -17.59 -11.73 73.51
CA VAL A 10 -16.98 -10.59 72.84
C VAL A 10 -17.91 -10.17 71.70
N TYR A 11 -18.41 -8.94 71.74
CA TYR A 11 -19.27 -8.40 70.68
C TYR A 11 -18.40 -7.85 69.55
N LEU A 12 -18.24 -8.61 68.48
CA LEU A 12 -17.75 -8.09 67.19
C LEU A 12 -18.94 -7.94 66.25
N PHE A 13 -19.46 -6.70 66.19
CA PHE A 13 -20.56 -6.23 65.34
C PHE A 13 -21.91 -6.97 65.51
N LYS A 14 -23.00 -6.19 65.43
CA LYS A 14 -24.36 -6.68 65.70
C LYS A 14 -24.81 -7.61 64.55
N GLY A 15 -25.09 -8.89 64.83
CA GLY A 15 -25.88 -9.74 63.93
C GLY A 15 -25.39 -11.17 63.64
N PHE A 16 -24.20 -11.57 64.08
CA PHE A 16 -23.69 -12.94 63.84
C PHE A 16 -23.39 -13.67 65.16
N ARG A 17 -23.97 -14.86 65.33
CA ARG A 17 -23.74 -15.75 66.49
C ARG A 17 -23.03 -17.01 66.02
N TYR A 18 -21.78 -17.19 66.44
CA TYR A 18 -21.08 -18.47 66.31
C TYR A 18 -21.53 -19.40 67.44
N ASN A 19 -21.85 -20.65 67.13
CA ASN A 19 -22.28 -21.66 68.11
C ASN A 19 -21.51 -22.96 67.84
N GLY A 20 -20.40 -23.18 68.56
CA GLY A 20 -19.51 -24.33 68.40
C GLY A 20 -18.64 -24.55 69.65
N ALA A 21 -18.20 -25.79 69.87
CA ALA A 21 -17.47 -26.20 71.07
C ALA A 21 -15.95 -25.95 71.03
N VAL A 22 -15.45 -25.38 69.92
CA VAL A 22 -14.02 -25.09 69.69
C VAL A 22 -13.87 -23.57 69.48
N GLY A 23 -12.79 -22.97 70.00
CA GLY A 23 -12.54 -21.54 69.82
C GLY A 23 -12.43 -21.16 68.34
N LEU A 24 -12.86 -19.94 67.99
CA LEU A 24 -12.74 -19.40 66.64
C LEU A 24 -11.26 -19.17 66.32
N LEU A 25 -10.60 -20.23 65.84
CA LEU A 25 -9.23 -20.18 65.33
C LEU A 25 -9.27 -19.46 63.99
N SER A 26 -9.06 -18.14 64.03
CA SER A 26 -8.52 -17.35 62.93
C SER A 26 -9.36 -17.30 61.65
N PHE A 27 -9.74 -16.10 61.21
CA PHE A 27 -10.21 -15.84 59.83
C PHE A 27 -9.07 -15.94 58.80
N THR A 28 -8.12 -16.86 58.99
CA THR A 28 -7.00 -17.11 58.09
C THR A 28 -7.19 -18.48 57.46
N GLY A 29 -7.98 -18.55 56.39
CA GLY A 29 -8.10 -19.78 55.63
C GLY A 29 -9.42 -19.88 54.89
N GLY A 30 -9.49 -19.28 53.71
CA GLY A 30 -10.63 -19.48 52.83
C GLY A 30 -10.87 -18.37 51.82
N GLY A 31 -9.81 -17.74 51.28
CA GLY A 31 -9.98 -17.03 50.02
C GLY A 31 -10.22 -18.08 48.95
N THR A 32 -11.44 -18.16 48.40
CA THR A 32 -11.70 -18.94 47.19
C THR A 32 -10.65 -18.54 46.15
N ALA A 33 -9.97 -19.52 45.55
CA ALA A 33 -8.95 -19.25 44.55
C ALA A 33 -9.53 -18.34 43.46
N LEU A 34 -8.84 -17.24 43.16
CA LEU A 34 -9.16 -16.47 41.97
C LEU A 34 -8.80 -17.34 40.78
N THR A 35 -9.81 -17.82 40.07
CA THR A 35 -9.58 -18.59 38.84
C THR A 35 -9.50 -17.61 37.68
N VAL A 36 -8.28 -17.38 37.18
CA VAL A 36 -8.05 -16.71 35.90
C VAL A 36 -7.93 -17.80 34.84
N ALA A 37 -8.87 -17.83 33.90
CA ALA A 37 -8.86 -18.81 32.81
C ALA A 37 -8.74 -18.07 31.48
N GLU A 38 -7.81 -18.52 30.63
CA GLU A 38 -7.73 -18.07 29.24
C GLU A 38 -8.78 -18.82 28.43
N ILE A 39 -9.68 -18.10 27.75
CA ILE A 39 -10.65 -18.72 26.86
C ILE A 39 -9.93 -19.01 25.52
N ASN A 40 -9.82 -20.28 25.17
CA ASN A 40 -9.17 -20.80 23.94
C ASN A 40 -7.62 -20.77 23.90
N ASP A 41 -6.95 -21.02 25.03
CA ASP A 41 -5.48 -21.22 25.06
C ASP A 41 -5.08 -22.67 24.67
N PRO A 42 -4.14 -22.88 23.72
CA PRO A 42 -3.65 -24.20 23.35
C PRO A 42 -2.69 -24.85 24.37
N SER A 43 -2.32 -24.20 25.48
CA SER A 43 -1.12 -24.55 26.27
C SER A 43 -1.34 -24.96 27.74
N ALA A 44 -2.55 -24.78 28.27
CA ALA A 44 -3.05 -25.14 29.61
C ALA A 44 -3.20 -23.99 30.60
N ASN A 45 -4.30 -24.03 31.36
CA ASN A 45 -4.68 -23.01 32.33
C ASN A 45 -3.74 -22.95 33.54
N VAL A 46 -3.51 -21.74 34.05
CA VAL A 46 -2.79 -21.49 35.31
C VAL A 46 -3.79 -21.38 36.46
N SER A 47 -3.56 -22.13 37.55
CA SER A 47 -4.34 -22.02 38.79
C SER A 47 -3.42 -21.65 39.94
N VAL A 48 -3.71 -20.53 40.60
CA VAL A 48 -2.93 -20.04 41.75
C VAL A 48 -3.83 -19.95 42.97
N ALA A 49 -3.46 -20.65 44.04
CA ALA A 49 -4.13 -20.56 45.33
C ALA A 49 -3.55 -19.39 46.15
N SER A 50 -4.38 -18.78 47.00
CA SER A 50 -3.92 -17.76 47.97
C SER A 50 -3.22 -16.54 47.34
N VAL A 51 -3.75 -16.03 46.22
CA VAL A 51 -3.19 -14.86 45.53
C VAL A 51 -3.20 -13.62 46.44
N ASN A 52 -2.03 -13.04 46.68
CA ASN A 52 -1.88 -11.79 47.45
C ASN A 52 -1.95 -10.54 46.57
N GLU A 53 -1.55 -10.64 45.29
CA GLU A 53 -1.46 -9.52 44.34
C GLU A 53 -1.58 -10.02 42.90
N ILE A 54 -2.17 -9.21 42.00
CA ILE A 54 -2.19 -9.44 40.55
C ILE A 54 -1.41 -8.29 39.91
N GLN A 55 -0.30 -8.61 39.26
CA GLN A 55 0.56 -7.62 38.60
C GLN A 55 0.33 -7.65 37.10
N PHE A 56 0.15 -6.46 36.52
CA PHE A 56 0.10 -6.24 35.08
C PHE A 56 1.40 -5.54 34.69
N ASP A 57 2.17 -6.19 33.84
CA ASP A 57 3.46 -5.69 33.38
C ASP A 57 3.27 -4.78 32.16
N VAL A 58 3.87 -3.59 32.22
CA VAL A 58 3.84 -2.61 31.13
C VAL A 58 4.58 -3.13 29.89
N ASP A 59 5.64 -3.93 30.09
CA ASP A 59 6.41 -4.52 28.99
C ASP A 59 5.57 -5.57 28.25
N SER A 60 4.66 -6.23 28.98
CA SER A 60 3.67 -7.17 28.46
C SER A 60 2.49 -6.50 27.74
N GLY A 61 2.51 -5.16 27.59
CA GLY A 61 1.53 -4.42 26.80
C GLY A 61 0.23 -4.12 27.53
N PHE A 62 0.21 -4.16 28.87
CA PHE A 62 -0.91 -3.70 29.67
C PHE A 62 -0.62 -2.33 30.28
N ALA A 63 -1.53 -1.38 30.11
CA ALA A 63 -1.50 -0.11 30.83
C ALA A 63 -2.62 -0.03 31.85
N LEU A 64 -2.29 0.50 33.03
CA LEU A 64 -3.25 0.76 34.10
C LEU A 64 -3.48 2.26 34.23
N THR A 65 -4.75 2.67 34.31
CA THR A 65 -5.12 4.06 34.61
C THR A 65 -6.04 4.07 35.83
N ASP A 66 -5.66 4.80 36.88
CA ASP A 66 -6.54 5.08 38.02
C ASP A 66 -7.63 6.08 37.58
N LEU A 67 -8.88 5.66 37.65
CA LEU A 67 -10.04 6.49 37.34
C LEU A 67 -10.65 7.13 38.60
N THR A 68 -9.97 7.02 39.75
CA THR A 68 -10.42 7.39 41.10
C THR A 68 -11.59 6.53 41.60
N GLY A 69 -11.92 6.63 42.90
CA GLY A 69 -13.03 5.88 43.50
C GLY A 69 -12.79 4.35 43.57
N GLY A 70 -11.54 3.90 43.52
CA GLY A 70 -11.19 2.48 43.53
C GLY A 70 -11.39 1.77 42.19
N VAL A 71 -11.55 2.52 41.09
CA VAL A 71 -11.70 1.97 39.75
C VAL A 71 -10.39 2.11 38.97
N VAL A 72 -9.89 0.99 38.43
CA VAL A 72 -8.73 0.97 37.53
C VAL A 72 -9.17 0.51 36.15
N LYS A 73 -8.81 1.26 35.11
CA LYS A 73 -8.92 0.80 33.72
C LYS A 73 -7.68 -0.01 33.38
N VAL A 74 -7.88 -1.23 32.90
CA VAL A 74 -6.83 -2.03 32.26
C VAL A 74 -7.03 -1.95 30.75
N ALA A 75 -6.02 -1.50 30.03
CA ALA A 75 -6.03 -1.40 28.57
C ALA A 75 -4.87 -2.21 27.99
N MET A 76 -5.08 -2.76 26.79
CA MET A 76 -3.99 -3.32 26.00
C MET A 76 -3.35 -2.19 25.18
N GLU A 77 -2.07 -1.92 25.40
CA GLU A 77 -1.27 -1.03 24.56
C GLU A 77 -0.66 -1.85 23.42
N SER A 78 -1.37 -1.84 22.29
CA SER A 78 -0.98 -2.33 20.95
C SER A 78 -0.48 -3.79 20.85
N THR A 79 -1.30 -4.64 20.22
CA THR A 79 -1.09 -6.10 20.06
C THR A 79 -0.23 -6.52 18.85
N PHE A 80 0.46 -5.60 18.17
CA PHE A 80 1.31 -5.95 17.01
C PHE A 80 2.75 -5.53 17.25
N LYS A 81 3.48 -6.24 18.12
CA LYS A 81 4.83 -5.84 18.54
C LYS A 81 5.98 -6.47 17.77
N LYS A 82 5.73 -7.34 16.77
CA LYS A 82 6.82 -8.04 16.07
C LYS A 82 6.71 -7.87 14.56
N TRP A 83 7.71 -7.22 13.99
CA TRP A 83 7.97 -7.29 12.56
C TRP A 83 8.98 -8.43 12.36
N ASN A 84 8.53 -9.50 11.70
CA ASN A 84 9.43 -10.56 11.29
C ASN A 84 10.31 -10.04 10.14
N ILE A 85 11.54 -9.67 10.46
CA ILE A 85 12.55 -9.27 9.49
C ILE A 85 13.46 -10.48 9.27
N SER A 86 13.50 -10.98 8.03
CA SER A 86 14.34 -12.13 7.67
C SER A 86 15.82 -11.81 7.92
N GLY A 87 16.49 -12.61 8.76
CA GLY A 87 17.92 -12.49 9.04
C GLY A 87 18.34 -11.43 10.07
N GLN A 88 17.38 -10.88 10.84
CA GLN A 88 17.62 -9.90 11.90
C GLN A 88 16.90 -10.31 13.19
N ASP A 89 17.29 -9.69 14.30
CA ASP A 89 16.51 -9.74 15.53
C ASP A 89 15.16 -9.05 15.31
N THR A 90 14.11 -9.63 15.90
CA THR A 90 12.75 -9.13 15.77
C THR A 90 12.68 -7.71 16.34
N LEU A 91 12.18 -6.74 15.58
CA LEU A 91 12.01 -5.38 16.09
C LEU A 91 10.81 -5.38 17.07
N ILE A 92 11.09 -5.15 18.35
CA ILE A 92 10.08 -5.08 19.41
C ILE A 92 9.79 -3.61 19.67
N ALA A 93 8.57 -3.18 19.34
CA ALA A 93 8.13 -1.83 19.66
C ALA A 93 7.89 -1.69 21.18
N GLN A 94 8.57 -0.75 21.84
CA GLN A 94 8.49 -0.54 23.29
C GLN A 94 7.35 0.43 23.67
N ALA A 95 6.85 1.24 22.72
CA ALA A 95 5.73 2.16 22.93
C ALA A 95 5.03 2.54 21.58
N VAL A 96 4.60 3.80 21.43
CA VAL A 96 4.15 4.37 20.15
C VAL A 96 5.38 4.64 19.28
N ASP A 97 5.92 3.59 18.68
CA ASP A 97 7.06 3.69 17.77
C ASP A 97 6.59 4.01 16.35
N GLU A 98 7.16 5.06 15.75
CA GLU A 98 6.97 5.39 14.34
C GLU A 98 7.88 4.50 13.48
N VAL A 99 7.30 3.74 12.56
CA VAL A 99 8.06 2.95 11.58
C VAL A 99 8.24 3.78 10.32
N THR A 100 9.44 4.34 10.14
CA THR A 100 9.80 5.10 8.93
C THR A 100 10.51 4.21 7.93
N LEU A 101 9.84 3.92 6.80
CA LEU A 101 10.45 3.28 5.63
C LEU A 101 11.04 4.36 4.73
N ALA A 102 12.31 4.72 4.95
CA ALA A 102 13.04 5.68 4.12
C ALA A 102 13.92 4.97 3.08
N GLN A 103 14.09 5.55 1.89
CA GLN A 103 15.09 5.05 0.95
C GLN A 103 16.50 5.21 1.56
N GLY A 104 17.37 4.23 1.35
CA GLY A 104 18.74 4.23 1.86
C GLY A 104 19.62 3.27 1.07
N SER A 105 20.93 3.32 1.29
CA SER A 105 21.87 2.38 0.65
C SER A 105 21.50 0.95 1.02
N GLY A 106 21.19 0.11 0.02
CA GLY A 106 20.79 -1.29 0.21
C GLY A 106 19.29 -1.52 0.49
N ILE A 107 18.46 -0.48 0.55
CA ILE A 107 16.99 -0.60 0.68
C ILE A 107 16.35 -0.30 -0.67
N VAL A 108 15.65 -1.29 -1.25
CA VAL A 108 14.95 -1.16 -2.54
C VAL A 108 13.43 -1.14 -2.31
N LEU A 109 12.83 0.05 -2.43
CA LEU A 109 11.38 0.22 -2.44
C LEU A 109 10.91 0.28 -3.90
N THR A 110 10.18 -0.74 -4.36
CA THR A 110 9.64 -0.76 -5.73
C THR A 110 8.21 -0.24 -5.74
N THR A 111 7.91 0.70 -6.64
CA THR A 111 6.54 1.14 -6.93
C THR A 111 6.29 1.03 -8.42
N THR A 112 5.04 0.77 -8.82
CA THR A 112 4.65 0.75 -10.24
C THR A 112 4.24 2.14 -10.76
N ALA A 113 4.33 3.17 -9.91
CA ALA A 113 4.03 4.54 -10.30
C ALA A 113 5.19 5.12 -11.13
N PRO A 114 4.90 5.98 -12.13
CA PRO A 114 5.95 6.77 -12.74
C PRO A 114 6.61 7.67 -11.67
N PRO A 115 7.90 7.99 -11.81
CA PRO A 115 8.58 8.86 -10.87
C PRO A 115 7.95 10.26 -10.90
N THR A 116 7.75 10.86 -9.73
CA THR A 116 7.18 12.22 -9.58
C THR A 116 8.20 13.32 -9.87
N SER A 117 9.49 12.97 -9.89
CA SER A 117 10.62 13.78 -10.33
C SER A 117 11.45 13.01 -11.36
N THR A 118 12.50 13.61 -11.93
CA THR A 118 13.37 12.91 -12.88
C THR A 118 14.12 11.76 -12.18
N ALA A 119 13.83 10.52 -12.56
CA ALA A 119 14.59 9.35 -12.13
C ALA A 119 15.93 9.29 -12.88
N THR A 120 17.05 9.19 -12.16
CA THR A 120 18.39 9.17 -12.76
C THR A 120 19.04 7.78 -12.62
N TYR A 121 19.54 7.24 -13.72
CA TYR A 121 20.29 5.98 -13.79
C TYR A 121 21.72 6.24 -14.23
N ALA A 122 22.70 5.77 -13.47
CA ALA A 122 24.09 5.76 -13.91
C ALA A 122 24.29 4.68 -14.97
N VAL A 123 24.88 5.06 -16.11
CA VAL A 123 25.23 4.17 -17.21
C VAL A 123 26.75 4.03 -17.25
N LYS A 124 27.23 2.80 -17.31
CA LYS A 124 28.64 2.46 -17.53
C LYS A 124 28.75 1.41 -18.62
N VAL A 125 29.97 1.16 -19.06
CA VAL A 125 30.29 0.06 -19.97
C VAL A 125 31.21 -0.94 -19.26
N ALA A 126 30.80 -2.21 -19.28
CA ALA A 126 31.61 -3.32 -18.78
C ALA A 126 31.37 -4.56 -19.66
N ALA A 127 32.43 -5.33 -19.92
CA ALA A 127 32.37 -6.52 -20.80
C ALA A 127 31.66 -6.24 -22.14
N SER A 128 31.94 -5.08 -22.75
CA SER A 128 31.34 -4.61 -24.00
C SER A 128 29.81 -4.46 -23.98
N LYS A 129 29.19 -4.35 -22.81
CA LYS A 129 27.75 -4.11 -22.64
C LYS A 129 27.50 -2.85 -21.82
N PHE A 130 26.34 -2.22 -22.00
CA PHE A 130 25.88 -1.26 -21.02
C PHE A 130 25.55 -1.96 -19.71
N THR A 131 26.08 -1.42 -18.63
CA THR A 131 25.62 -1.72 -17.27
C THR A 131 24.91 -0.50 -16.73
N ILE A 132 23.73 -0.70 -16.15
CA ILE A 132 22.90 0.39 -15.63
C ILE A 132 22.63 0.12 -14.16
N ASN A 133 22.83 1.15 -13.32
CA ASN A 133 22.52 1.06 -11.91
C ASN A 133 21.00 1.13 -11.69
N THR A 134 20.36 0.02 -11.31
CA THR A 134 18.90 -0.03 -11.10
C THR A 134 18.49 0.20 -9.64
N GLY A 135 19.36 0.81 -8.82
CA GLY A 135 19.17 1.01 -7.38
C GLY A 135 19.64 -0.16 -6.52
N SER A 136 19.91 -1.33 -7.11
CA SER A 136 20.45 -2.52 -6.43
C SER A 136 21.90 -2.82 -6.82
N GLY A 137 22.55 -1.90 -7.54
CA GLY A 137 23.85 -2.09 -8.17
C GLY A 137 23.80 -2.05 -9.69
N ASP A 138 24.97 -2.17 -10.31
CA ASP A 138 25.13 -2.14 -11.77
C ASP A 138 24.72 -3.50 -12.36
N VAL A 139 23.68 -3.51 -13.20
CA VAL A 139 23.19 -4.72 -13.89
C VAL A 139 23.58 -4.62 -15.36
N SER A 140 24.04 -5.72 -15.97
CA SER A 140 24.36 -5.77 -17.41
C SER A 140 23.09 -5.91 -18.25
N GLN A 141 22.92 -5.05 -19.25
CA GLN A 141 21.79 -5.01 -20.18
C GLN A 141 20.40 -5.19 -19.51
N PRO A 142 20.10 -4.50 -18.39
CA PRO A 142 18.86 -4.73 -17.67
C PRO A 142 17.66 -4.39 -18.54
N ALA A 143 16.60 -5.18 -18.41
CA ALA A 143 15.29 -4.82 -18.95
C ALA A 143 14.74 -3.65 -18.13
N LEU A 144 14.62 -2.49 -18.76
CA LEU A 144 14.11 -1.28 -18.11
C LEU A 144 12.59 -1.25 -18.18
N THR A 145 11.97 -0.66 -17.16
CA THR A 145 10.54 -0.34 -17.15
C THR A 145 10.38 1.15 -16.96
N LEU A 146 9.96 1.85 -18.02
CA LEU A 146 9.84 3.29 -18.08
C LEU A 146 8.34 3.64 -18.21
N VAL A 147 7.66 3.80 -17.07
CA VAL A 147 6.21 4.01 -17.00
C VAL A 147 5.81 5.37 -17.58
N ALA A 148 4.72 5.40 -18.34
CA ALA A 148 4.16 6.61 -18.91
C ALA A 148 3.87 7.69 -17.85
N GLY A 149 4.19 8.95 -18.20
CA GLY A 149 4.17 10.10 -17.30
C GLY A 149 5.51 10.35 -16.59
N GLY A 150 6.43 9.39 -16.61
CA GLY A 150 7.76 9.52 -16.03
C GLY A 150 8.76 10.25 -16.91
N THR A 151 9.74 10.91 -16.28
CA THR A 151 10.97 11.39 -16.96
C THR A 151 12.18 10.65 -16.40
N TYR A 152 13.01 10.14 -17.29
CA TYR A 152 14.12 9.26 -16.98
C TYR A 152 15.41 9.80 -17.60
N LYS A 153 16.43 9.99 -16.77
CA LYS A 153 17.75 10.49 -17.16
C LYS A 153 18.78 9.39 -17.02
N PHE A 154 19.50 9.12 -18.09
CA PHE A 154 20.60 8.18 -18.16
C PHE A 154 21.90 8.99 -18.15
N ASP A 155 22.58 8.97 -17.00
CA ASP A 155 23.86 9.62 -16.81
C ASP A 155 24.95 8.80 -17.50
N THR A 156 25.55 9.38 -18.54
CA THR A 156 26.60 8.76 -19.37
C THR A 156 27.95 9.41 -19.11
N SER A 157 28.15 10.08 -17.97
CA SER A 157 29.36 10.83 -17.67
C SER A 157 30.55 9.97 -17.23
N ASP A 158 30.30 8.72 -16.84
CA ASP A 158 31.37 7.78 -16.48
C ASP A 158 32.30 7.52 -17.67
N GLY A 159 33.61 7.61 -17.44
CA GLY A 159 34.65 7.54 -18.49
C GLY A 159 34.62 6.26 -19.32
N THR A 160 34.01 5.18 -18.82
CA THR A 160 33.78 3.95 -19.60
C THR A 160 32.86 4.18 -20.81
N ASN A 161 32.12 5.29 -20.87
CA ASN A 161 31.26 5.64 -22.00
C ASN A 161 31.95 6.46 -23.10
N ALA A 162 33.24 6.76 -23.03
CA ALA A 162 33.93 7.71 -23.93
C ALA A 162 33.73 7.46 -25.44
N THR A 163 33.53 6.21 -25.85
CA THR A 163 33.29 5.79 -27.24
C THR A 163 31.92 5.13 -27.44
N HIS A 164 31.03 5.24 -26.45
CA HIS A 164 29.77 4.53 -26.38
C HIS A 164 28.60 5.51 -26.18
N THR A 165 27.84 5.74 -27.26
CA THR A 165 26.61 6.53 -27.21
C THR A 165 25.48 5.73 -26.58
N PHE A 166 24.62 6.37 -25.77
CA PHE A 166 23.41 5.74 -25.24
C PHE A 166 22.19 6.35 -25.93
N LYS A 167 21.48 5.56 -26.74
CA LYS A 167 20.37 6.04 -27.58
C LYS A 167 19.16 5.12 -27.47
N PHE A 168 17.99 5.63 -27.87
CA PHE A 168 16.75 4.84 -27.94
C PHE A 168 16.38 4.49 -29.39
N SER A 169 15.71 3.36 -29.58
CA SER A 169 15.08 2.96 -30.85
C SER A 169 13.84 2.11 -30.55
N THR A 170 12.89 2.05 -31.49
CA THR A 170 11.79 1.06 -31.46
C THR A 170 12.22 -0.31 -31.96
N THR A 171 13.42 -0.43 -32.53
CA THR A 171 13.98 -1.68 -33.04
C THR A 171 15.15 -2.13 -32.16
N SER A 172 15.19 -3.42 -31.84
CA SER A 172 16.29 -4.01 -31.08
C SER A 172 17.62 -3.75 -31.77
N ASP A 173 18.63 -3.29 -31.03
CA ASP A 173 19.96 -2.88 -31.51
C ASP A 173 19.98 -1.69 -32.49
N GLY A 174 18.87 -0.96 -32.60
CA GLY A 174 18.77 0.30 -33.34
C GLY A 174 19.36 0.22 -34.76
N SER A 175 20.31 1.11 -35.06
CA SER A 175 20.92 1.22 -36.39
C SER A 175 21.70 -0.03 -36.84
N HIS A 176 22.09 -0.91 -35.91
CA HIS A 176 22.75 -2.17 -36.25
C HIS A 176 21.78 -3.24 -36.76
N ASN A 177 20.47 -3.01 -36.62
CA ASN A 177 19.42 -3.92 -37.06
C ASN A 177 18.34 -3.18 -37.88
N SER A 178 18.79 -2.27 -38.75
CA SER A 178 17.93 -1.47 -39.64
C SER A 178 16.93 -0.52 -38.94
N GLY A 179 17.03 -0.35 -37.63
CA GLY A 179 16.27 0.62 -36.87
C GLY A 179 16.82 2.04 -37.01
N THR A 180 16.02 3.00 -36.57
CA THR A 180 16.43 4.41 -36.47
C THR A 180 16.42 4.87 -35.02
N GLU A 181 17.18 5.92 -34.72
CA GLU A 181 17.13 6.56 -33.42
C GLU A 181 15.75 7.17 -33.15
N SER A 182 15.21 6.92 -31.97
CA SER A 182 14.03 7.59 -31.43
C SER A 182 14.48 8.89 -30.74
N THR A 183 14.13 10.03 -31.34
CA THR A 183 14.47 11.36 -30.81
C THR A 183 13.28 12.06 -30.15
N THR A 184 12.08 11.51 -30.29
CA THR A 184 10.84 12.09 -29.74
C THR A 184 10.89 12.13 -28.21
N ASN A 185 10.75 13.34 -27.64
CA ASN A 185 10.86 13.61 -26.20
C ASN A 185 12.20 13.16 -25.58
N VAL A 186 13.25 13.05 -26.39
CA VAL A 186 14.62 12.76 -25.93
C VAL A 186 15.44 14.05 -25.93
N THR A 187 16.19 14.29 -24.86
CA THR A 187 17.18 15.37 -24.77
C THR A 187 18.54 14.79 -24.38
N THR A 188 19.60 15.28 -25.01
CA THR A 188 20.98 14.87 -24.71
C THR A 188 21.82 16.07 -24.32
N SER A 189 22.82 15.85 -23.46
CA SER A 189 23.77 16.88 -23.07
C SER A 189 25.17 16.28 -22.99
N GLY A 190 26.18 17.07 -23.34
CA GLY A 190 27.59 16.70 -23.23
C GLY A 190 28.02 15.58 -24.19
N THR A 191 29.24 15.10 -24.00
CA THR A 191 29.82 13.96 -24.71
C THR A 191 29.89 12.76 -23.75
N PRO A 192 29.37 11.57 -24.10
CA PRO A 192 29.52 10.38 -23.28
C PRO A 192 30.96 10.18 -22.79
N GLY A 193 31.14 9.81 -21.53
CA GLY A 193 32.45 9.74 -20.87
C GLY A 193 32.99 11.07 -20.32
N SER A 194 32.23 12.16 -20.45
CA SER A 194 32.59 13.48 -19.92
C SER A 194 31.61 13.94 -18.84
N ALA A 195 32.09 14.78 -17.92
CA ALA A 195 31.26 15.35 -16.85
C ALA A 195 29.96 15.98 -17.39
N ASN A 196 28.86 15.76 -16.67
CA ASN A 196 27.51 16.24 -17.01
C ASN A 196 26.89 15.68 -18.30
N ALA A 197 27.47 14.62 -18.88
CA ALA A 197 26.89 13.97 -20.05
C ALA A 197 25.67 13.11 -19.69
N TYR A 198 24.58 13.21 -20.44
CA TYR A 198 23.39 12.40 -20.24
C TYR A 198 22.52 12.27 -21.48
N THR A 199 21.66 11.25 -21.48
CA THR A 199 20.49 11.12 -22.35
C THR A 199 19.24 11.05 -21.48
N GLN A 200 18.26 11.89 -21.72
CA GLN A 200 17.03 11.95 -20.94
C GLN A 200 15.82 11.73 -21.86
N ILE A 201 14.81 11.02 -21.38
CA ILE A 201 13.56 10.77 -22.10
C ILE A 201 12.35 10.98 -21.20
N SER A 202 11.33 11.65 -21.71
CA SER A 202 10.01 11.69 -21.09
C SER A 202 9.06 10.71 -21.78
N ILE A 203 8.50 9.77 -21.03
CA ILE A 203 7.61 8.74 -21.57
C ILE A 203 6.19 9.27 -21.59
N LYS A 204 5.60 9.36 -22.77
CA LYS A 204 4.18 9.67 -22.98
C LYS A 204 3.38 8.38 -23.09
N ASN A 205 2.06 8.48 -22.96
CA ASN A 205 1.19 7.30 -23.01
C ASN A 205 1.21 6.59 -24.37
N ASP A 206 1.52 7.32 -25.43
CA ASP A 206 1.66 6.82 -26.80
C ASP A 206 3.10 6.39 -27.15
N THR A 207 4.04 6.46 -26.19
CA THR A 207 5.42 6.03 -26.44
C THR A 207 5.46 4.51 -26.62
N PRO A 208 5.86 4.01 -27.80
CA PRO A 208 5.96 2.57 -28.05
C PRO A 208 7.03 1.93 -27.17
N ALA A 209 7.04 0.61 -27.05
CA ALA A 209 8.14 -0.10 -26.42
C ALA A 209 9.47 0.26 -27.12
N LEU A 210 10.51 0.44 -26.33
CA LEU A 210 11.82 0.90 -26.79
C LEU A 210 12.90 -0.14 -26.52
N TYR A 211 14.03 0.10 -27.16
CA TYR A 211 15.31 -0.51 -26.87
C TYR A 211 16.30 0.63 -26.67
N TYR A 212 17.17 0.52 -25.68
CA TYR A 212 18.35 1.36 -25.61
C TYR A 212 19.50 0.62 -26.31
N TYR A 213 20.37 1.34 -27.01
CA TYR A 213 21.45 0.76 -27.80
C TYR A 213 22.63 1.74 -27.93
N CYS A 214 23.77 1.21 -28.38
CA CYS A 214 24.91 2.02 -28.79
C CYS A 214 24.91 2.15 -30.30
N SER A 215 25.07 3.35 -30.85
CA SER A 215 25.14 3.55 -32.31
C SER A 215 26.50 3.21 -32.90
N VAL A 216 27.50 2.96 -32.05
CA VAL A 216 28.88 2.65 -32.48
C VAL A 216 29.12 1.16 -32.49
N HIS A 217 28.67 0.45 -31.45
CA HIS A 217 28.92 -0.98 -31.29
C HIS A 217 27.61 -1.75 -31.12
N ALA A 218 27.45 -2.79 -31.93
CA ALA A 218 26.29 -3.67 -31.90
C ALA A 218 26.19 -4.44 -30.57
N SER A 219 24.97 -4.81 -30.23
CA SER A 219 24.62 -5.70 -29.11
C SER A 219 24.99 -5.17 -27.73
N MET A 220 25.28 -3.87 -27.54
CA MET A 220 25.56 -3.30 -26.21
C MET A 220 24.30 -3.03 -25.37
N GLY A 221 23.17 -2.87 -26.06
CA GLY A 221 21.91 -2.36 -25.54
C GLY A 221 21.01 -3.37 -24.85
N GLY A 222 19.77 -2.99 -24.58
CA GLY A 222 18.76 -3.85 -23.97
C GLY A 222 17.34 -3.34 -24.21
N SER A 223 16.35 -4.03 -23.68
CA SER A 223 14.93 -3.66 -23.81
C SER A 223 14.51 -2.62 -22.78
N ALA A 224 13.58 -1.75 -23.17
CA ALA A 224 12.91 -0.80 -22.30
C ALA A 224 11.40 -0.84 -22.55
N ALA A 225 10.65 -1.47 -21.64
CA ALA A 225 9.20 -1.45 -21.69
C ALA A 225 8.67 -0.06 -21.32
N THR A 226 7.58 0.36 -21.98
CA THR A 226 6.91 1.64 -21.73
C THR A 226 5.45 1.45 -21.31
N PRO A 227 5.18 0.91 -20.09
CA PRO A 227 3.81 0.65 -19.65
C PRO A 227 2.95 1.92 -19.71
N GLN A 228 1.80 1.80 -20.36
CA GLN A 228 0.83 2.88 -20.46
C GLN A 228 0.05 3.03 -19.15
N LYS A 229 -0.35 4.26 -18.84
CA LYS A 229 -1.38 4.55 -17.86
C LYS A 229 -2.75 4.34 -18.50
N THR A 230 -3.48 3.34 -18.05
CA THR A 230 -4.84 3.08 -18.51
C THR A 230 -5.85 3.67 -17.53
N LEU A 231 -6.82 4.42 -18.06
CA LEU A 231 -8.04 4.76 -17.33
C LEU A 231 -9.14 3.85 -17.87
N THR A 232 -9.59 2.89 -17.07
CA THR A 232 -10.74 2.07 -17.43
C THR A 232 -12.00 2.81 -17.04
N ILE A 233 -12.69 3.38 -18.03
CA ILE A 233 -14.03 3.95 -17.84
C ILE A 233 -15.03 2.83 -18.15
N SER A 234 -15.54 2.18 -17.10
CA SER A 234 -16.68 1.27 -17.22
C SER A 234 -17.94 2.08 -17.45
N SER A 235 -18.19 2.49 -18.71
CA SER A 235 -19.49 3.07 -19.07
C SER A 235 -20.52 1.95 -19.06
N THR A 236 -21.48 2.01 -18.14
CA THR A 236 -22.65 1.13 -18.16
C THR A 236 -23.72 1.60 -19.16
N SER A 237 -23.48 2.70 -19.90
CA SER A 237 -24.52 3.40 -20.66
C SER A 237 -23.98 4.06 -21.94
N SER A 238 -23.26 3.34 -22.79
CA SER A 238 -23.05 3.83 -24.16
C SER A 238 -24.35 3.65 -24.95
N VAL A 239 -25.10 4.74 -25.19
CA VAL A 239 -26.19 4.71 -26.17
C VAL A 239 -25.54 4.68 -27.56
N ASN A 240 -25.52 3.50 -28.18
CA ASN A 240 -25.01 3.34 -29.54
C ASN A 240 -26.07 3.87 -30.53
N LEU A 241 -25.95 5.13 -30.93
CA LEU A 241 -26.84 5.77 -31.90
C LEU A 241 -26.54 5.39 -33.36
N SER A 242 -25.43 4.69 -33.63
CA SER A 242 -25.09 4.24 -34.99
C SER A 242 -25.96 3.07 -35.50
N ALA A 243 -26.77 2.48 -34.63
CA ALA A 243 -27.69 1.40 -34.96
C ALA A 243 -29.08 1.87 -35.41
N VAL A 244 -29.38 3.17 -35.35
CA VAL A 244 -30.65 3.73 -35.85
C VAL A 244 -30.53 3.89 -37.37
N ALA A 245 -30.65 2.78 -38.09
CA ALA A 245 -30.56 2.73 -39.56
C ALA A 245 -31.87 3.09 -40.28
N GLN A 246 -32.95 3.31 -39.52
CA GLN A 246 -34.28 3.67 -40.01
C GLN A 246 -34.92 4.68 -39.07
N ASP A 247 -36.01 5.33 -39.52
CA ASP A 247 -36.81 6.21 -38.68
C ASP A 247 -37.23 5.49 -37.39
N ILE A 248 -37.14 6.20 -36.25
CA ILE A 248 -37.67 5.71 -34.98
C ILE A 248 -39.19 5.87 -35.04
N LEU A 249 -39.87 4.84 -35.54
CA LEU A 249 -41.32 4.77 -35.54
C LEU A 249 -41.79 4.23 -34.18
N PRO A 250 -42.66 4.93 -33.43
CA PRO A 250 -43.27 4.37 -32.24
C PRO A 250 -44.13 3.15 -32.61
N ASP A 251 -44.16 2.15 -31.74
CA ASP A 251 -44.92 0.90 -31.90
C ASP A 251 -46.44 1.11 -31.82
N ALA A 252 -46.88 2.24 -31.27
CA ALA A 252 -48.26 2.72 -31.28
C ALA A 252 -48.33 4.25 -31.16
N ASP A 253 -49.43 4.84 -31.65
CA ASP A 253 -49.69 6.27 -31.48
C ASP A 253 -49.89 6.62 -29.99
N VAL A 254 -49.31 7.74 -29.55
CA VAL A 254 -49.52 8.37 -28.22
C VAL A 254 -48.95 7.57 -27.02
N THR A 255 -48.21 6.47 -27.22
CA THR A 255 -47.68 5.65 -26.10
C THR A 255 -46.24 5.98 -25.68
N ARG A 256 -45.41 6.55 -26.55
CA ARG A 256 -44.00 6.86 -26.26
C ARG A 256 -43.74 8.37 -26.31
N ASP A 257 -43.35 8.92 -25.17
CA ASP A 257 -42.81 10.29 -25.08
C ASP A 257 -41.35 10.28 -25.60
N LEU A 258 -41.01 11.22 -26.48
CA LEU A 258 -39.64 11.39 -26.96
C LEU A 258 -38.74 12.10 -25.95
N GLY A 259 -39.24 12.49 -24.78
CA GLY A 259 -38.44 12.96 -23.66
C GLY A 259 -39.12 12.68 -22.33
N SER A 260 -38.70 13.35 -21.27
CA SER A 260 -39.51 13.50 -20.05
C SER A 260 -39.56 14.97 -19.67
N SER A 261 -40.43 15.37 -18.73
CA SER A 261 -40.49 16.75 -18.25
C SER A 261 -39.15 17.27 -17.70
N ALA A 262 -38.28 16.37 -17.22
CA ALA A 262 -36.93 16.69 -16.72
C ALA A 262 -35.82 16.59 -17.78
N LYS A 263 -36.09 15.93 -18.90
CA LYS A 263 -35.14 15.68 -20.02
C LYS A 263 -35.86 15.87 -21.34
N LYS A 264 -36.50 17.03 -21.48
CA LYS A 264 -37.16 17.45 -22.72
C LYS A 264 -36.10 17.90 -23.72
N TRP A 265 -36.36 17.71 -25.01
CA TRP A 265 -35.61 18.37 -26.05
C TRP A 265 -35.79 19.88 -25.87
N ASP A 266 -34.69 20.61 -25.73
CA ASP A 266 -34.72 22.08 -25.63
C ASP A 266 -35.02 22.68 -27.01
N GLU A 267 -34.43 22.09 -28.05
CA GLU A 267 -34.62 22.48 -29.45
C GLU A 267 -34.78 21.23 -30.33
N LEU A 268 -35.72 21.27 -31.27
CA LEU A 268 -35.93 20.25 -32.30
C LEU A 268 -35.59 20.86 -33.67
N TYR A 269 -34.44 20.48 -34.22
CA TYR A 269 -34.00 20.91 -35.55
C TYR A 269 -34.43 19.91 -36.61
N LEU A 270 -35.37 20.30 -37.47
CA LEU A 270 -35.89 19.49 -38.56
C LEU A 270 -35.21 19.91 -39.87
N SER A 271 -34.70 18.94 -40.63
CA SER A 271 -33.99 19.19 -41.89
C SER A 271 -34.89 19.25 -43.13
N GLY A 272 -36.21 19.32 -42.96
CA GLY A 272 -37.19 19.32 -44.05
C GLY A 272 -38.31 20.34 -43.85
N ASN A 273 -39.05 20.63 -44.93
CA ASN A 273 -40.02 21.75 -44.96
C ASN A 273 -41.34 21.49 -44.23
N ASN A 274 -41.61 20.27 -43.75
CA ASN A 274 -42.88 19.91 -43.13
C ASN A 274 -42.69 19.30 -41.73
N LEU A 275 -43.37 19.88 -40.75
CA LEU A 275 -43.62 19.28 -39.43
C LEU A 275 -45.13 19.01 -39.32
N VAL A 276 -45.53 17.73 -39.32
CA VAL A 276 -46.94 17.36 -39.19
C VAL A 276 -47.25 17.11 -37.71
N LEU A 277 -47.90 18.08 -37.06
CA LEU A 277 -48.39 17.96 -35.68
C LEU A 277 -49.81 17.37 -35.68
N GLY A 278 -49.92 16.12 -36.13
CA GLY A 278 -51.19 15.40 -36.23
C GLY A 278 -52.15 15.94 -37.30
N ASN A 279 -53.32 15.28 -37.40
CA ASN A 279 -54.43 15.75 -38.22
C ASN A 279 -55.42 16.47 -37.31
N ALA A 280 -55.73 17.74 -37.58
CA ALA A 280 -56.83 18.42 -36.90
C ALA A 280 -58.15 17.71 -37.26
N THR A 281 -58.85 17.20 -36.26
CA THR A 281 -60.29 16.88 -36.36
C THR A 281 -61.10 18.15 -36.17
#